data_AF-A0A1E4SGL6-F1
#
_entry.id   AF-A0A1E4SGL6-F1
#
_cell.length_a   1.000
_cell.length_b   1.000
_cell.length_c   1.000
_cell.angle_alpha   90.00
_cell.angle_beta   90.00
_cell.angle_gamma   90.00
#
_symmetry.space_group_name_H-M   'P 1'
#
loop_
_entity.id
_entity.type
_entity.pdbx_description
1 polymer ?
#
loop_
_entity_poly.entity_id
_entity_poly.type
_entity_poly.pdbx_seq_one_letter_code
_entity_poly.pdbx_strand_id
1 'polypeptide(L)'
;MAEPHVDIFEHLDVGIGELLYNRHADELLGNNDPREQLRRLERLNQLIQERRRQEAARLFRSYWGVVYVGDYVPLPTFQYGRFWTEYVPQMRRATMQSFVTAVELMIRMMRIMLFVTTLSVYLQHAFGFFKIISFGNNFIYETISYVYQDSPAFINRCVLMRRHGMDITLVLLNEYADSLAWALLVEIPELMIALAIQLACHYPEGEPVTCQVLGTGLLFRFSNVLEQYFVSLKSMPRWYLKLLSLVVFYAFLIARAVVCLNVCLFFFINLLKRLNKYGLFVVRMAEACVVALEYIM
;
A
#
# COMPACT_ATOMS: atom_id res chain seq x y z
N MET A 1 67.35 5.44 4.10
CA MET A 1 66.04 4.77 4.18
C MET A 1 65.00 5.86 4.03
N ALA A 2 64.37 5.95 2.87
CA ALA A 2 63.41 7.02 2.56
C ALA A 2 62.03 6.64 3.13
N GLU A 3 61.39 7.57 3.84
CA GLU A 3 60.02 7.42 4.31
C GLU A 3 59.06 7.36 3.10
N PRO A 4 58.05 6.47 3.11
CA PRO A 4 57.02 6.47 2.08
C PRO A 4 56.09 7.67 2.34
N HIS A 5 56.13 8.66 1.46
CA HIS A 5 55.17 9.75 1.45
C HIS A 5 53.76 9.18 1.26
N VAL A 6 52.92 9.32 2.29
CA VAL A 6 51.48 9.04 2.19
C VAL A 6 50.89 10.09 1.25
N ASP A 7 50.38 9.65 0.12
CA ASP A 7 49.86 10.53 -0.93
C ASP A 7 48.45 11.00 -0.54
N ILE A 8 48.38 12.10 0.21
CA ILE A 8 47.14 12.69 0.76
C ILE A 8 46.17 13.10 -0.38
N PHE A 9 46.69 13.26 -1.60
CA PHE A 9 45.93 13.61 -2.80
C PHE A 9 45.07 12.45 -3.34
N GLU A 10 45.41 11.19 -3.03
CA GLU A 10 44.65 10.04 -3.53
C GLU A 10 43.21 10.01 -2.99
N HIS A 11 43.00 10.39 -1.73
CA HIS A 11 41.66 10.52 -1.15
C HIS A 11 40.92 11.80 -1.57
N LEU A 12 41.67 12.85 -1.95
CA LEU A 12 41.08 14.10 -2.44
C LEU A 12 40.52 13.92 -3.86
N ASP A 13 41.24 13.18 -4.72
CA ASP A 13 40.82 12.86 -6.08
C ASP A 13 39.59 11.95 -6.14
N VAL A 14 39.42 11.06 -5.15
CA VAL A 14 38.20 10.23 -4.99
C VAL A 14 37.00 11.11 -4.63
N GLY A 15 37.17 12.06 -3.70
CA GLY A 15 36.10 12.99 -3.30
C GLY A 15 35.71 13.98 -4.40
N ILE A 16 36.68 14.47 -5.18
CA ILE A 16 36.44 15.31 -6.35
C ILE A 16 35.73 14.52 -7.46
N GLY A 17 36.11 13.25 -7.65
CA GLY A 17 35.46 12.33 -8.58
C GLY A 17 33.98 12.09 -8.25
N GLU A 18 33.62 11.90 -6.98
CA GLU A 18 32.22 11.75 -6.54
C GLU A 18 31.41 13.05 -6.67
N LEU A 19 32.02 14.21 -6.40
CA LEU A 19 31.37 15.52 -6.57
C LEU A 19 31.13 15.87 -8.04
N LEU A 20 32.06 15.56 -8.93
CA LEU A 20 31.88 15.67 -10.39
C LEU A 20 30.85 14.66 -10.91
N TYR A 21 30.80 13.45 -10.33
CA TYR A 21 29.86 12.39 -10.67
C TYR A 21 28.40 12.77 -10.37
N ASN A 22 28.11 13.33 -9.18
CA ASN A 22 26.76 13.77 -8.83
C ASN A 22 26.30 14.94 -9.71
N ARG A 23 27.22 15.84 -10.06
CA ARG A 23 26.90 17.02 -10.89
C ARG A 23 26.61 16.65 -12.35
N HIS A 24 27.35 15.69 -12.92
CA HIS A 24 27.06 15.19 -14.27
C HIS A 24 25.85 14.24 -14.31
N ALA A 25 25.57 13.49 -13.23
CA ALA A 25 24.37 12.65 -13.17
C ALA A 25 23.08 13.49 -13.19
N ASP A 26 23.03 14.59 -12.45
CA ASP A 26 21.90 15.52 -12.45
C ASP A 26 21.72 16.22 -13.82
N GLU A 27 22.82 16.59 -14.49
CA GLU A 27 22.79 17.15 -15.85
C GLU A 27 22.34 16.13 -16.91
N LEU A 28 22.70 14.85 -16.76
CA LEU A 28 22.33 13.78 -17.71
C LEU A 28 20.86 13.34 -17.57
N LEU A 29 20.29 13.48 -16.37
CA LEU A 29 18.91 13.13 -16.03
C LEU A 29 17.92 14.29 -16.22
N GLY A 30 18.41 15.53 -16.35
CA GLY A 30 17.59 16.69 -16.70
C GLY A 30 17.24 16.73 -18.19
N ASN A 31 15.94 16.62 -18.52
CA ASN A 31 15.31 16.91 -19.82
C ASN A 31 15.53 15.96 -21.03
N ASN A 32 16.06 14.74 -20.85
CA ASN A 32 16.21 13.78 -21.96
C ASN A 32 15.08 12.74 -22.02
N ASP A 33 14.80 12.22 -23.22
CA ASP A 33 13.78 11.18 -23.50
C ASP A 33 14.04 9.91 -22.65
N PRO A 34 13.04 9.31 -21.95
CA PRO A 34 13.28 8.28 -20.93
C PRO A 34 13.97 7.01 -21.46
N ARG A 35 13.87 6.72 -22.76
CA ARG A 35 14.59 5.61 -23.40
C ARG A 35 16.08 5.88 -23.56
N GLU A 36 16.49 7.12 -23.79
CA GLU A 36 17.91 7.50 -23.84
C GLU A 36 18.52 7.56 -22.45
N GLN A 37 17.75 7.98 -21.45
CA GLN A 37 18.18 7.95 -20.05
C GLN A 37 18.52 6.54 -19.59
N LEU A 38 17.65 5.56 -19.88
CA LEU A 38 17.88 4.14 -19.58
C LEU A 38 19.17 3.60 -20.22
N ARG A 39 19.40 3.86 -21.51
CA ARG A 39 20.61 3.41 -22.22
C ARG A 39 21.90 4.04 -21.66
N ARG A 40 21.85 5.31 -21.26
CA ARG A 40 23.00 6.00 -20.65
C ARG A 40 23.26 5.51 -19.24
N LEU A 41 22.22 5.25 -18.45
CA LEU A 41 22.34 4.61 -17.14
C LEU A 41 22.97 3.22 -17.24
N GLU A 42 22.58 2.44 -18.25
CA GLU A 42 23.12 1.10 -18.47
C GLU A 42 24.61 1.14 -18.84
N ARG A 43 25.03 2.07 -19.71
CA ARG A 43 26.46 2.31 -20.00
C ARG A 43 27.23 2.79 -18.77
N LEU A 44 26.65 3.67 -17.97
CA LEU A 44 27.27 4.14 -16.72
C LEU A 44 27.47 2.97 -15.75
N ASN A 45 26.48 2.10 -15.62
CA ASN A 45 26.57 0.93 -14.75
C ASN A 45 27.63 -0.06 -15.24
N GLN A 46 27.77 -0.24 -16.56
CA GLN A 46 28.84 -1.04 -17.17
C GLN A 46 30.22 -0.45 -16.88
N LEU A 47 30.41 0.86 -17.06
CA LEU A 47 31.68 1.54 -16.76
C LEU A 47 32.04 1.45 -15.28
N ILE A 48 31.06 1.55 -14.38
CA ILE A 48 31.27 1.38 -12.93
C ILE A 48 31.67 -0.05 -12.61
N GLN A 49 31.03 -1.05 -13.20
CA GLN A 49 31.41 -2.45 -13.03
C GLN A 49 32.83 -2.72 -13.54
N GLU A 50 33.19 -2.17 -14.70
CA GLU A 50 34.53 -2.30 -15.25
C GLU A 50 35.59 -1.64 -14.37
N ARG A 51 35.32 -0.43 -13.86
CA ARG A 51 36.23 0.26 -12.94
C ARG A 51 36.42 -0.51 -11.64
N ARG A 52 35.33 -1.01 -11.04
CA ARG A 52 35.40 -1.86 -9.84
C ARG A 52 36.19 -3.15 -10.07
N ARG A 53 36.04 -3.78 -11.23
CA ARG A 53 36.83 -4.98 -11.60
C ARG A 53 38.31 -4.65 -11.76
N GLN A 54 38.63 -3.50 -12.36
CA GLN A 54 40.02 -3.06 -12.51
C GLN A 54 40.66 -2.70 -11.17
N GLU A 55 39.93 -2.02 -10.29
CA GLU A 55 40.37 -1.71 -8.92
C GLU A 55 40.56 -2.99 -8.09
N ALA A 56 39.60 -3.92 -8.14
CA ALA A 56 39.71 -5.22 -7.48
C ALA A 56 40.91 -6.03 -8.01
N ALA A 57 41.18 -5.99 -9.32
CA ALA A 57 42.34 -6.67 -9.92
C ALA A 57 43.68 -6.01 -9.54
N ARG A 58 43.72 -4.68 -9.39
CA ARG A 58 44.91 -3.94 -8.92
C ARG A 58 45.21 -4.25 -7.46
N LEU A 59 44.18 -4.22 -6.61
CA LEU A 59 44.27 -4.59 -5.20
C LEU A 59 44.70 -6.05 -5.03
N PHE A 60 44.12 -6.98 -5.80
CA PHE A 60 44.53 -8.38 -5.75
C PHE A 60 46.01 -8.56 -6.13
N ARG A 61 46.50 -7.78 -7.11
CA ARG A 61 47.89 -7.79 -7.54
C ARG A 61 48.84 -7.16 -6.52
N SER A 62 48.38 -6.26 -5.63
CA SER A 62 49.22 -5.68 -4.57
C SER A 62 49.41 -6.60 -3.36
N TYR A 63 48.51 -7.55 -3.12
CA TYR A 63 48.61 -8.50 -1.99
C TYR A 63 49.34 -9.81 -2.32
N TRP A 64 49.53 -10.08 -3.62
CA TRP A 64 50.19 -11.28 -4.14
C TRP A 64 51.59 -10.96 -4.68
N GLY A 65 52.61 -11.63 -4.17
CA GLY A 65 54.00 -11.51 -4.65
C GLY A 65 54.62 -12.88 -4.89
N VAL A 66 55.67 -12.94 -5.72
CA VAL A 66 56.43 -14.17 -5.95
C VAL A 66 57.84 -13.95 -5.43
N VAL A 67 58.29 -14.81 -4.52
CA VAL A 67 59.65 -14.80 -3.97
C VAL A 67 60.37 -16.05 -4.46
N TYR A 68 61.58 -15.88 -4.99
CA TYR A 68 62.39 -16.99 -5.48
C TYR A 68 63.30 -17.49 -4.36
N VAL A 69 63.27 -18.81 -4.09
CA VAL A 69 64.15 -19.45 -3.10
C VAL A 69 65.18 -20.29 -3.85
N GLY A 70 66.41 -19.75 -3.94
CA GLY A 70 67.37 -20.18 -4.94
C GLY A 70 66.89 -19.84 -6.35
N ASP A 71 67.79 -19.78 -7.33
CA ASP A 71 67.50 -19.31 -8.70
C ASP A 71 66.49 -20.19 -9.50
N TYR A 72 65.83 -21.17 -8.84
CA TYR A 72 65.08 -22.22 -9.52
C TYR A 72 63.62 -22.39 -9.07
N VAL A 73 63.17 -21.85 -7.93
CA VAL A 73 61.79 -22.10 -7.44
C VAL A 73 61.05 -20.81 -7.07
N PRO A 74 60.06 -20.36 -7.87
CA PRO A 74 59.15 -19.28 -7.49
C PRO A 74 58.12 -19.78 -6.47
N LEU A 75 58.14 -19.22 -5.27
CA LEU A 75 57.12 -19.46 -4.25
C LEU A 75 56.14 -18.27 -4.19
N PRO A 76 54.82 -18.51 -4.29
CA PRO A 76 53.84 -17.46 -4.08
C PRO A 76 53.81 -17.08 -2.59
N THR A 77 53.92 -15.77 -2.34
CA THR A 77 53.87 -15.19 -1.01
C THR A 77 52.68 -14.25 -0.91
N PHE A 78 51.89 -14.45 0.15
CA PHE A 78 50.72 -13.63 0.42
C PHE A 78 51.04 -12.68 1.57
N GLN A 79 50.86 -11.37 1.35
CA GLN A 79 51.15 -10.36 2.38
C GLN A 79 49.98 -10.23 3.36
N TYR A 80 49.84 -11.19 4.27
CA TYR A 80 48.75 -11.26 5.25
C TYR A 80 48.60 -9.99 6.11
N GLY A 81 49.70 -9.32 6.46
CA GLY A 81 49.67 -8.12 7.31
C GLY A 81 49.03 -6.89 6.66
N ARG A 82 49.27 -6.67 5.36
CA ARG A 82 48.66 -5.56 4.61
C ARG A 82 47.19 -5.84 4.28
N PHE A 83 46.89 -7.09 3.92
CA PHE A 83 45.51 -7.52 3.70
C PHE A 83 44.65 -7.32 4.95
N TRP A 84 45.13 -7.73 6.14
CA TRP A 84 44.36 -7.57 7.38
C TRP A 84 44.20 -6.10 7.81
N THR A 85 45.21 -5.25 7.62
CA THR A 85 45.15 -3.85 8.07
C THR A 85 44.21 -2.99 7.21
N GLU A 86 44.09 -3.28 5.91
CA GLU A 86 43.22 -2.53 5.00
C GLU A 86 41.82 -3.13 4.88
N TYR A 87 41.69 -4.46 4.83
CA TYR A 87 40.42 -5.13 4.55
C TYR A 87 39.46 -5.14 5.74
N VAL A 88 39.97 -5.29 6.97
CA VAL A 88 39.16 -5.42 8.19
C VAL A 88 38.42 -4.14 8.59
N PRO A 89 39.04 -2.93 8.56
CA PRO A 89 38.29 -1.72 8.82
C PRO A 89 37.23 -1.44 7.75
N GLN A 90 37.50 -1.78 6.47
CA GLN A 90 36.51 -1.66 5.40
C GLN A 90 35.34 -2.65 5.60
N MET A 91 35.62 -3.91 5.92
CA MET A 91 34.60 -4.92 6.17
C MET A 91 33.75 -4.56 7.40
N ARG A 92 34.36 -4.05 8.47
CA ARG A 92 33.63 -3.53 9.65
C ARG A 92 32.73 -2.34 9.29
N ARG A 93 33.19 -1.40 8.47
CA ARG A 93 32.37 -0.27 7.99
C ARG A 93 31.22 -0.75 7.10
N ALA A 94 31.48 -1.67 6.17
CA ALA A 94 30.46 -2.25 5.30
C ALA A 94 29.40 -3.03 6.08
N THR A 95 29.80 -3.73 7.14
CA THR A 95 28.88 -4.47 8.03
C THR A 95 28.02 -3.51 8.84
N MET A 96 28.62 -2.44 9.39
CA MET A 96 27.88 -1.37 10.08
C MET A 96 26.92 -0.62 9.15
N GLN A 97 27.33 -0.30 7.92
CA GLN A 97 26.45 0.34 6.94
C GLN A 97 25.29 -0.57 6.50
N SER A 98 25.55 -1.87 6.35
CA SER A 98 24.51 -2.86 6.05
C SER A 98 23.52 -3.01 7.21
N PHE A 99 24.01 -2.95 8.45
CA PHE A 99 23.16 -2.97 9.63
C PHE A 99 22.28 -1.71 9.73
N VAL A 100 22.86 -0.52 9.54
CA VAL A 100 22.12 0.74 9.55
C VAL A 100 21.05 0.77 8.46
N THR A 101 21.38 0.34 7.23
CA THR A 101 20.40 0.29 6.13
C THR A 101 19.29 -0.73 6.39
N ALA A 102 19.59 -1.87 7.01
CA ALA A 102 18.57 -2.84 7.43
C ALA A 102 17.61 -2.26 8.49
N VAL A 103 18.15 -1.52 9.47
CA VAL A 103 17.35 -0.84 10.50
C VAL A 103 16.47 0.25 9.87
N GLU A 104 17.00 1.06 8.95
CA GLU A 104 16.22 2.06 8.22
C GLU A 104 15.09 1.42 7.40
N LEU A 105 15.35 0.29 6.74
CA LEU A 105 14.33 -0.45 6.00
C LEU A 105 13.22 -0.95 6.95
N MET A 106 13.59 -1.48 8.12
CA MET A 106 12.64 -1.93 9.13
C MET A 106 11.75 -0.78 9.62
N ILE A 107 12.32 0.39 9.88
CA ILE A 107 11.58 1.60 10.28
C ILE A 107 10.62 2.04 9.16
N ARG A 108 11.05 2.01 7.90
CA ARG A 108 10.17 2.32 6.75
C ARG A 108 9.00 1.34 6.66
N MET A 109 9.25 0.04 6.82
CA MET A 109 8.20 -0.98 6.82
C MET A 109 7.23 -0.78 7.98
N MET A 110 7.72 -0.46 9.18
CA MET A 110 6.88 -0.14 10.33
C MET A 110 6.01 1.10 10.06
N ARG A 111 6.56 2.15 9.45
CA ARG A 111 5.80 3.36 9.06
C ARG A 111 4.71 3.04 8.03
N ILE A 112 5.01 2.18 7.07
CA ILE A 112 4.02 1.71 6.08
C ILE A 112 2.91 0.92 6.79
N MET A 113 3.25 0.01 7.70
CA MET A 113 2.26 -0.74 8.49
C MET A 113 1.37 0.18 9.34
N LEU A 114 1.96 1.20 9.99
CA LEU A 114 1.21 2.22 10.71
C LEU A 114 0.31 3.04 9.79
N PHE A 115 0.78 3.38 8.59
CA PHE A 115 -0.04 4.07 7.60
C PHE A 115 -1.21 3.20 7.13
N VAL A 116 -0.99 1.92 6.82
CA VAL A 116 -2.04 0.99 6.39
C VAL A 116 -3.07 0.76 7.49
N THR A 117 -2.64 0.62 8.75
CA THR A 117 -3.55 0.44 9.89
C THR A 117 -4.37 1.69 10.16
N THR A 118 -3.75 2.88 10.18
CA THR A 118 -4.48 4.15 10.34
C THR A 118 -5.42 4.44 9.18
N LEU A 119 -5.02 4.14 7.94
CA LEU A 119 -5.87 4.23 6.76
C LEU A 119 -7.08 3.28 6.86
N SER A 120 -6.86 2.04 7.33
CA SER A 120 -7.94 1.06 7.53
C SER A 120 -8.97 1.57 8.54
N VAL A 121 -8.52 2.10 9.69
CA VAL A 121 -9.40 2.69 10.71
C VAL A 121 -10.15 3.90 10.14
N TYR A 122 -9.46 4.78 9.41
CA TYR A 122 -10.09 5.93 8.76
C TYR A 122 -11.17 5.51 7.76
N LEU A 123 -10.87 4.52 6.91
CA LEU A 123 -11.83 3.96 5.96
C LEU A 123 -13.02 3.33 6.68
N GLN A 124 -12.82 2.59 7.77
CA GLN A 124 -13.91 2.03 8.56
C GLN A 124 -14.86 3.11 9.10
N HIS A 125 -14.32 4.22 9.62
CA HIS A 125 -15.13 5.34 10.08
C HIS A 125 -15.84 6.06 8.94
N ALA A 126 -15.16 6.28 7.80
CA ALA A 126 -15.77 6.85 6.61
C ALA A 126 -16.91 5.96 6.10
N PHE A 127 -16.70 4.64 6.03
CA PHE A 127 -17.74 3.69 5.67
C PHE A 127 -18.89 3.66 6.68
N GLY A 128 -18.62 3.78 7.98
CA GLY A 128 -19.65 3.94 9.02
C GLY A 128 -20.51 5.19 8.79
N PHE A 129 -19.89 6.33 8.46
CA PHE A 129 -20.59 7.55 8.09
C PHE A 129 -21.44 7.37 6.83
N PHE A 130 -20.92 6.68 5.81
CA PHE A 130 -21.69 6.31 4.63
C PHE A 130 -22.85 5.37 4.92
N LYS A 131 -22.75 4.46 5.90
CA LYS A 131 -23.90 3.63 6.33
C LYS A 131 -25.03 4.49 6.90
N ILE A 132 -24.70 5.47 7.74
CA ILE A 132 -25.67 6.44 8.30
C ILE A 132 -26.29 7.28 7.18
N ILE A 133 -25.49 7.69 6.19
CA ILE A 133 -25.96 8.48 5.04
C ILE A 133 -26.69 7.62 4.00
N SER A 134 -26.49 6.31 3.93
CA SER A 134 -27.10 5.49 2.88
C SER A 134 -28.51 5.01 3.26
N PHE A 135 -28.93 5.11 4.53
CA PHE A 135 -30.15 4.47 5.08
C PHE A 135 -30.28 2.94 4.79
N GLY A 136 -29.22 2.29 4.28
CA GLY A 136 -29.23 0.90 3.85
C GLY A 136 -28.25 0.06 4.66
N ASN A 137 -28.60 -1.22 4.86
CA ASN A 137 -27.70 -2.20 5.46
C ASN A 137 -26.59 -2.55 4.48
N ASN A 138 -25.48 -1.81 4.60
CA ASN A 138 -24.25 -1.93 3.83
C ASN A 138 -24.45 -1.77 2.30
N PHE A 139 -24.48 -0.51 1.84
CA PHE A 139 -24.56 -0.16 0.41
C PHE A 139 -23.59 -0.92 -0.50
N ILE A 140 -22.40 -1.27 0.01
CA ILE A 140 -21.38 -2.04 -0.72
C ILE A 140 -21.92 -3.41 -1.14
N TYR A 141 -22.59 -4.12 -0.23
CA TYR A 141 -23.15 -5.44 -0.51
C TYR A 141 -24.31 -5.33 -1.50
N GLU A 142 -25.14 -4.30 -1.39
CA GLU A 142 -26.21 -4.03 -2.36
C GLU A 142 -25.63 -3.74 -3.76
N THR A 143 -24.58 -2.91 -3.86
CA THR A 143 -23.93 -2.62 -5.13
C THR A 143 -23.29 -3.86 -5.74
N ILE A 144 -22.54 -4.64 -4.97
CA ILE A 144 -21.90 -5.87 -5.45
C ILE A 144 -22.98 -6.86 -5.93
N SER A 145 -24.04 -7.05 -5.14
CA SER A 145 -25.15 -7.92 -5.50
C SER A 145 -25.84 -7.48 -6.79
N TYR A 146 -26.03 -6.17 -6.99
CA TYR A 146 -26.63 -5.61 -8.20
C TYR A 146 -25.76 -5.78 -9.45
N VAL A 147 -24.45 -5.53 -9.33
CA VAL A 147 -23.49 -5.72 -10.43
C VAL A 147 -23.50 -7.18 -10.89
N TYR A 148 -23.38 -8.12 -9.95
CA TYR A 148 -23.23 -9.55 -10.24
C TYR A 148 -24.55 -10.33 -10.35
N GLN A 149 -25.70 -9.65 -10.31
CA GLN A 149 -27.03 -10.29 -10.36
C GLN A 149 -27.24 -11.27 -11.53
N ASP A 150 -26.69 -10.96 -12.71
CA ASP A 150 -26.86 -11.79 -13.92
C ASP A 150 -25.71 -12.78 -14.13
N SER A 151 -24.74 -12.88 -13.21
CA SER A 151 -23.57 -13.75 -13.40
C SER A 151 -23.77 -15.12 -12.75
N PRO A 152 -24.00 -16.19 -13.55
CA PRO A 152 -24.20 -17.53 -13.00
C PRO A 152 -22.93 -18.07 -12.32
N ALA A 153 -21.75 -17.65 -12.77
CA ALA A 153 -20.47 -18.06 -12.18
C ALA A 153 -20.35 -17.61 -10.72
N PHE A 154 -20.70 -16.35 -10.42
CA PHE A 154 -20.68 -15.83 -9.05
C PHE A 154 -21.78 -16.43 -8.19
N ILE A 155 -22.97 -16.67 -8.74
CA ILE A 155 -24.06 -17.34 -8.01
C ILE A 155 -23.63 -18.76 -7.60
N ASN A 156 -23.08 -19.54 -8.53
CA ASN A 156 -22.59 -20.90 -8.24
C ASN A 156 -21.51 -20.91 -7.16
N ARG A 157 -20.55 -19.98 -7.22
CA ARG A 157 -19.52 -19.83 -6.18
C ARG A 157 -20.12 -19.47 -4.82
N CYS A 158 -21.18 -18.67 -4.78
CA CYS A 158 -21.87 -18.39 -3.52
C CYS A 158 -22.58 -19.63 -2.96
N VAL A 159 -23.18 -20.47 -3.81
CA VAL A 159 -23.78 -21.75 -3.38
C VAL A 159 -22.70 -22.66 -2.79
N LEU A 160 -21.54 -22.75 -3.46
CA LEU A 160 -20.37 -23.49 -2.97
C LEU A 160 -19.93 -22.98 -1.59
N MET A 161 -19.77 -21.67 -1.43
CA MET A 161 -19.42 -21.07 -0.13
C MET A 161 -20.42 -21.42 0.96
N ARG A 162 -21.72 -21.40 0.64
CA ARG A 162 -22.78 -21.70 1.61
C ARG A 162 -22.80 -23.17 2.02
N ARG A 163 -22.45 -24.08 1.11
CA ARG A 163 -22.24 -25.51 1.40
C ARG A 163 -21.13 -25.73 2.43
N HIS A 164 -20.09 -24.90 2.37
CA HIS A 164 -18.92 -24.95 3.25
C HIS A 164 -19.00 -23.98 4.45
N GLY A 165 -20.21 -23.56 4.85
CA GLY A 165 -20.40 -22.74 6.05
C GLY A 165 -19.88 -21.30 5.93
N MET A 166 -19.76 -20.76 4.71
CA MET A 166 -19.21 -19.43 4.41
C MET A 166 -17.72 -19.25 4.76
N ASP A 167 -16.99 -20.34 4.98
CA ASP A 167 -15.57 -20.31 5.29
C ASP A 167 -14.73 -20.44 4.00
N ILE A 168 -14.07 -19.34 3.64
CA ILE A 168 -13.19 -19.25 2.46
C ILE A 168 -12.05 -20.27 2.57
N THR A 169 -11.51 -20.48 3.77
CA THR A 169 -10.36 -21.38 3.97
C THR A 169 -10.76 -22.83 3.74
N LEU A 170 -11.97 -23.20 4.14
CA LEU A 170 -12.52 -24.54 3.97
C LEU A 170 -12.85 -24.85 2.49
N VAL A 171 -13.26 -23.83 1.72
CA VAL A 171 -13.46 -23.97 0.26
C VAL A 171 -12.12 -24.11 -0.46
N LEU A 172 -11.13 -23.27 -0.14
CA LEU A 172 -9.80 -23.35 -0.74
C LEU A 172 -9.14 -24.71 -0.45
N LEU A 173 -9.31 -25.23 0.77
CA LEU A 173 -8.71 -26.50 1.18
C LEU A 173 -9.39 -27.72 0.56
N ASN A 174 -10.71 -27.71 0.32
CA ASN A 174 -11.42 -28.88 -0.20
C ASN A 174 -11.53 -28.91 -1.72
N GLU A 175 -11.76 -27.75 -2.37
CA GLU A 175 -12.04 -27.68 -3.81
C GLU A 175 -10.79 -27.29 -4.62
N TYR A 176 -9.79 -26.66 -3.98
CA TYR A 176 -8.62 -26.10 -4.65
C TYR A 176 -7.27 -26.57 -4.06
N ALA A 177 -7.26 -27.67 -3.29
CA ALA A 177 -6.05 -28.22 -2.67
C ALA A 177 -4.89 -28.45 -3.65
N ASP A 178 -5.20 -28.92 -4.86
CA ASP A 178 -4.21 -29.29 -5.87
C ASP A 178 -3.87 -28.13 -6.84
N SER A 179 -4.42 -26.93 -6.60
CA SER A 179 -4.22 -25.79 -7.48
C SER A 179 -2.87 -25.10 -7.25
N LEU A 180 -2.28 -24.56 -8.32
CA LEU A 180 -1.05 -23.77 -8.19
C LEU A 180 -1.29 -22.49 -7.36
N ALA A 181 -0.28 -22.07 -6.60
CA ALA A 181 -0.30 -20.82 -5.82
C ALA A 181 -0.72 -19.58 -6.61
N TRP A 182 -0.40 -19.53 -7.91
CA TRP A 182 -0.82 -18.45 -8.80
C TRP A 182 -2.31 -18.49 -9.15
N ALA A 183 -2.92 -19.68 -9.25
CA ALA A 183 -4.36 -19.81 -9.45
C ALA A 183 -5.11 -19.37 -8.19
N LEU A 184 -4.60 -19.71 -7.00
CA LEU A 184 -5.16 -19.27 -5.72
C LEU A 184 -5.22 -17.74 -5.59
N LEU A 185 -4.22 -17.03 -6.12
CA LEU A 185 -4.20 -15.55 -6.12
C LEU A 185 -5.37 -14.93 -6.90
N VAL A 186 -5.90 -15.63 -7.91
CA VAL A 186 -7.05 -15.19 -8.70
C VAL A 186 -8.38 -15.66 -8.08
N GLU A 187 -8.42 -16.86 -7.51
CA GLU A 187 -9.65 -17.41 -6.91
C GLU A 187 -10.04 -16.72 -5.59
N ILE A 188 -9.06 -16.36 -4.74
CA ILE A 188 -9.32 -15.67 -3.46
C ILE A 188 -10.17 -14.39 -3.63
N PRO A 189 -9.81 -13.42 -4.50
CA PRO A 189 -10.62 -12.21 -4.65
C PRO A 189 -12.02 -12.51 -5.20
N GLU A 190 -12.18 -13.52 -6.05
CA GLU A 190 -13.49 -13.89 -6.59
C GLU A 190 -14.39 -14.54 -5.52
N LEU A 191 -13.82 -15.37 -4.63
CA LEU A 191 -14.51 -15.92 -3.47
C LEU A 191 -14.89 -14.82 -2.45
N MET A 192 -14.03 -13.83 -2.26
CA MET A 192 -14.33 -12.66 -1.42
C MET A 192 -15.49 -11.83 -1.98
N ILE A 193 -15.55 -11.66 -3.30
CA ILE A 193 -16.68 -10.99 -3.97
C ILE A 193 -17.96 -11.82 -3.79
N ALA A 194 -17.88 -13.14 -3.98
CA ALA A 194 -19.01 -14.05 -3.77
C ALA A 194 -19.57 -13.96 -2.34
N LEU A 195 -18.71 -13.87 -1.32
CA LEU A 195 -19.11 -13.67 0.08
C LEU A 195 -19.91 -12.37 0.30
N ALA A 196 -19.67 -11.35 -0.53
CA ALA A 196 -20.35 -10.06 -0.44
C ALA A 196 -21.69 -10.01 -1.20
N ILE A 197 -22.07 -11.06 -1.93
CA ILE A 197 -23.36 -11.13 -2.63
C ILE A 197 -24.44 -11.65 -1.68
N GLN A 198 -25.55 -10.92 -1.57
CA GLN A 198 -26.69 -11.32 -0.76
C GLN A 198 -27.64 -12.22 -1.55
N LEU A 199 -27.87 -13.43 -1.06
CA LEU A 199 -28.71 -14.44 -1.72
C LEU A 199 -29.79 -14.99 -0.79
N ALA A 200 -30.99 -15.13 -1.33
CA ALA A 200 -32.04 -15.99 -0.79
C ALA A 200 -31.94 -17.36 -1.46
N CYS A 201 -31.59 -18.39 -0.69
CA CYS A 201 -31.50 -19.76 -1.18
C CYS A 201 -32.67 -20.57 -0.65
N HIS A 202 -33.30 -21.33 -1.54
CA HIS A 202 -34.29 -22.34 -1.19
C HIS A 202 -33.63 -23.71 -1.18
N TYR A 203 -33.83 -24.45 -0.09
CA TYR A 203 -33.30 -25.80 0.13
C TYR A 203 -34.45 -26.82 0.16
N PRO A 204 -35.04 -27.14 -1.00
CA PRO A 204 -36.02 -28.21 -1.09
C PRO A 204 -35.37 -29.59 -0.84
N GLU A 205 -36.04 -30.47 -0.09
CA GLU A 205 -35.56 -31.84 0.12
C GLU A 205 -35.55 -32.61 -1.21
N GLY A 206 -34.38 -33.11 -1.62
CA GLY A 206 -34.22 -33.94 -2.82
C GLY A 206 -34.05 -33.17 -4.13
N GLU A 207 -34.07 -31.84 -4.11
CA GLU A 207 -33.92 -30.98 -5.30
C GLU A 207 -32.64 -30.13 -5.21
N PRO A 208 -32.10 -29.66 -6.37
CA PRO A 208 -30.93 -28.79 -6.38
C PRO A 208 -31.23 -27.45 -5.69
N VAL A 209 -30.29 -26.99 -4.87
CA VAL A 209 -30.39 -25.69 -4.18
C VAL A 209 -30.54 -24.57 -5.21
N THR A 210 -31.65 -23.84 -5.14
CA THR A 210 -31.89 -22.68 -6.00
C THR A 210 -31.64 -21.41 -5.21
N CYS A 211 -30.65 -20.62 -5.63
CA CYS A 211 -30.32 -19.34 -5.00
C CYS A 211 -30.64 -18.18 -5.94
N GLN A 212 -31.33 -17.18 -5.43
CA GLN A 212 -31.62 -15.93 -6.13
C GLN A 212 -31.03 -14.75 -5.37
N VAL A 213 -30.51 -13.77 -6.11
CA VAL A 213 -29.94 -12.55 -5.50
C VAL A 213 -31.06 -11.76 -4.83
N LEU A 214 -30.81 -11.29 -3.62
CA LEU A 214 -31.79 -10.57 -2.83
C LEU A 214 -32.01 -9.16 -3.41
N GLY A 215 -33.01 -9.03 -4.30
CA GLY A 215 -33.31 -7.78 -5.01
C GLY A 215 -34.13 -6.74 -4.21
N THR A 216 -34.13 -6.80 -2.88
CA THR A 216 -34.97 -5.92 -2.04
C THR A 216 -34.35 -4.55 -1.78
N GLY A 217 -33.06 -4.37 -2.10
CA GLY A 217 -32.27 -3.17 -1.85
C GLY A 217 -32.73 -1.93 -2.64
N LEU A 218 -32.27 -0.76 -2.18
CA LEU A 218 -32.67 0.54 -2.75
C LEU A 218 -32.25 0.67 -4.21
N LEU A 219 -31.05 0.16 -4.53
CA LEU A 219 -30.48 0.19 -5.88
C LEU A 219 -31.29 -0.65 -6.87
N PHE A 220 -31.77 -1.83 -6.46
CA PHE A 220 -32.63 -2.68 -7.30
C PHE A 220 -33.97 -2.03 -7.58
N ARG A 221 -34.61 -1.44 -6.55
CA ARG A 221 -35.87 -0.69 -6.72
C ARG A 221 -35.67 0.51 -7.65
N PHE A 222 -34.57 1.24 -7.49
CA PHE A 222 -34.24 2.38 -8.34
C PHE A 222 -34.03 1.98 -9.80
N SER A 223 -33.31 0.87 -10.04
CA SER A 223 -33.15 0.29 -11.39
C SER A 223 -34.49 -0.06 -12.03
N ASN A 224 -35.39 -0.71 -11.27
CA ASN A 224 -36.72 -1.08 -11.77
C ASN A 224 -37.56 0.15 -12.13
N VAL A 225 -37.48 1.21 -11.33
CA VAL A 225 -38.15 2.50 -11.62
C VAL A 225 -37.57 3.12 -12.90
N LEU A 226 -36.26 3.14 -13.07
CA LEU A 226 -35.63 3.65 -14.30
C LEU A 226 -36.10 2.88 -15.55
N GLU A 227 -36.17 1.56 -15.48
CA GLU A 227 -36.71 0.74 -16.59
C GLU A 227 -38.20 0.98 -16.86
N GLN A 228 -38.99 1.25 -15.81
CA GLN A 228 -40.42 1.50 -15.95
C GLN A 228 -40.72 2.87 -16.58
N TYR A 229 -40.01 3.91 -16.16
CA TYR A 229 -40.25 5.28 -16.64
C TYR A 229 -39.58 5.59 -17.97
N PHE A 230 -38.45 4.96 -18.30
CA PHE A 230 -37.76 5.16 -19.56
C PHE A 230 -37.84 3.90 -20.42
N VAL A 231 -38.89 3.79 -21.22
CA VAL A 231 -39.10 2.62 -22.10
C VAL A 231 -37.93 2.41 -23.08
N SER A 232 -37.27 3.48 -23.52
CA SER A 232 -36.06 3.41 -24.37
C SER A 232 -34.87 2.70 -23.71
N LEU A 233 -34.83 2.64 -22.38
CA LEU A 233 -33.79 1.91 -21.64
C LEU A 233 -34.04 0.39 -21.66
N LYS A 234 -35.27 -0.09 -21.93
CA LYS A 234 -35.55 -1.53 -22.07
C LYS A 234 -34.93 -2.15 -23.31
N SER A 235 -34.76 -1.37 -24.38
CA SER A 235 -34.12 -1.83 -25.63
C SER A 235 -32.59 -1.76 -25.58
N MET A 236 -32.01 -1.16 -24.54
CA MET A 236 -30.56 -1.03 -24.37
C MET A 236 -29.98 -2.30 -23.74
N PRO A 237 -28.68 -2.58 -23.94
CA PRO A 237 -28.03 -3.72 -23.29
C PRO A 237 -28.00 -3.54 -21.76
N ARG A 238 -28.24 -4.62 -21.01
CA ARG A 238 -28.37 -4.60 -19.53
C ARG A 238 -27.19 -3.95 -18.81
N TRP A 239 -25.97 -4.10 -19.33
CA TRP A 239 -24.78 -3.49 -18.72
C TRP A 239 -24.85 -1.95 -18.72
N TYR A 240 -25.47 -1.36 -19.75
CA TYR A 240 -25.63 0.08 -19.86
C TYR A 240 -26.60 0.61 -18.81
N LEU A 241 -27.73 -0.09 -18.63
CA LEU A 241 -28.68 0.23 -17.56
C LEU A 241 -28.03 0.13 -16.18
N LYS A 242 -27.26 -0.94 -15.91
CA LYS A 242 -26.54 -1.11 -14.66
C LYS A 242 -25.54 0.02 -14.40
N LEU A 243 -24.78 0.40 -15.42
CA LEU A 243 -23.82 1.48 -15.30
C LEU A 243 -24.52 2.82 -15.04
N LEU A 244 -25.58 3.11 -15.78
CA LEU A 244 -26.37 4.33 -15.61
C LEU A 244 -27.00 4.41 -14.21
N SER A 245 -27.65 3.32 -13.77
CA SER A 245 -28.29 3.27 -12.45
C SER A 245 -27.25 3.44 -11.34
N LEU A 246 -26.07 2.82 -11.45
CA LEU A 246 -24.97 3.00 -10.51
C LEU A 246 -24.45 4.43 -10.51
N VAL A 247 -24.21 5.04 -11.67
CA VAL A 247 -23.70 6.43 -11.76
C VAL A 247 -24.68 7.40 -11.11
N VAL A 248 -25.97 7.30 -11.43
CA VAL A 248 -27.00 8.17 -10.85
C VAL A 248 -27.14 7.92 -9.35
N PHE A 249 -27.10 6.66 -8.92
CA PHE A 249 -27.17 6.29 -7.52
C PHE A 249 -25.98 6.82 -6.71
N TYR A 250 -24.76 6.70 -7.23
CA TYR A 250 -23.57 7.25 -6.58
C TYR A 250 -23.57 8.77 -6.57
N ALA A 251 -24.01 9.43 -7.65
CA ALA A 251 -24.18 10.88 -7.67
C ALA A 251 -25.18 11.34 -6.59
N PHE A 252 -26.29 10.62 -6.43
CA PHE A 252 -27.26 10.87 -5.35
C PHE A 252 -26.64 10.67 -3.97
N LEU A 253 -25.88 9.59 -3.74
CA LEU A 253 -25.19 9.36 -2.47
C LEU A 253 -24.16 10.44 -2.14
N ILE A 254 -23.39 10.90 -3.13
CA ILE A 254 -22.40 11.97 -2.95
C ILE A 254 -23.09 13.29 -2.61
N ALA A 255 -24.12 13.69 -3.36
CA ALA A 255 -24.89 14.90 -3.09
C ALA A 255 -25.47 14.86 -1.66
N ARG A 256 -26.01 13.71 -1.26
CA ARG A 256 -26.53 13.50 0.09
C ARG A 256 -25.44 13.59 1.15
N ALA A 257 -24.26 13.02 0.90
CA ALA A 257 -23.12 13.11 1.82
C ALA A 257 -22.67 14.56 2.01
N VAL A 258 -22.61 15.36 0.94
CA VAL A 258 -22.28 16.79 1.00
C VAL A 258 -23.30 17.56 1.84
N VAL A 259 -24.60 17.32 1.62
CA VAL A 259 -25.66 17.96 2.42
C VAL A 259 -25.56 17.55 3.90
N CYS A 260 -25.40 16.26 4.18
CA CYS A 260 -25.27 15.76 5.55
C CYS A 260 -24.05 16.36 6.26
N LEU A 261 -22.90 16.41 5.58
CA LEU A 261 -21.67 17.00 6.11
C LEU A 261 -21.87 18.48 6.43
N ASN A 262 -22.51 19.25 5.54
CA ASN A 262 -22.83 20.65 5.79
C ASN A 262 -23.73 20.84 7.02
N VAL A 263 -24.78 20.02 7.17
CA VAL A 263 -25.67 20.08 8.33
C VAL A 263 -24.92 19.70 9.62
N CYS A 264 -24.09 18.66 9.59
CA CYS A 264 -23.26 18.26 10.73
C CYS A 264 -22.27 19.36 11.12
N LEU A 265 -21.57 19.97 10.15
CA LEU A 265 -20.67 21.09 10.42
C LEU A 265 -21.41 22.26 11.08
N PHE A 266 -22.56 22.64 10.53
CA PHE A 266 -23.39 23.70 11.11
C PHE A 266 -23.81 23.37 12.56
N PHE A 267 -24.22 22.12 12.80
CA PHE A 267 -24.57 21.64 14.14
C PHE A 267 -23.37 21.69 15.10
N PHE A 268 -22.21 21.17 14.70
CA PHE A 268 -21.00 21.17 15.52
C PHE A 268 -20.51 22.58 15.83
N ILE A 269 -20.50 23.49 14.85
CA ILE A 269 -20.12 24.89 15.08
C ILE A 269 -21.07 25.55 16.10
N ASN A 270 -22.38 25.30 15.99
CA ASN A 270 -23.34 25.83 16.95
C ASN A 270 -23.21 25.19 18.34
N LEU A 271 -22.93 23.89 18.40
CA LEU A 271 -22.68 23.19 19.65
C LEU A 271 -21.43 23.74 20.35
N LEU A 272 -20.32 23.90 19.62
CA LEU A 272 -19.08 24.49 20.14
C LEU A 272 -19.30 25.92 20.63
N LYS A 273 -20.05 26.75 19.88
CA LYS A 273 -20.41 28.10 20.33
C LYS A 273 -21.22 28.08 21.63
N ARG A 274 -22.15 27.14 21.78
CA ARG A 274 -22.92 26.97 23.03
C ARG A 274 -22.05 26.47 24.18
N LEU A 275 -21.23 25.46 23.95
CA LEU A 275 -20.30 24.92 24.95
C LEU A 275 -19.31 25.98 25.43
N ASN A 276 -18.78 26.82 24.53
CA ASN A 276 -17.89 27.91 24.91
C ASN A 276 -18.62 28.96 25.78
N LYS A 277 -19.88 29.28 25.46
CA LYS A 277 -20.70 30.16 26.32
C LYS A 277 -20.96 29.55 27.69
N TYR A 278 -21.28 28.26 27.77
CA TYR A 278 -21.45 27.57 29.05
C TYR A 278 -20.14 27.48 29.83
N GLY A 279 -19.01 27.21 29.16
CA GLY A 279 -17.69 27.22 29.77
C GLY A 279 -17.35 28.57 30.38
N LEU A 280 -17.56 29.66 29.63
CA LEU A 280 -17.37 31.03 30.14
C LEU A 280 -18.29 31.34 31.33
N PHE A 281 -19.55 30.87 31.29
CA PHE A 281 -20.49 31.03 32.39
C PHE A 281 -20.03 30.28 33.65
N VAL A 282 -19.57 29.04 33.51
CA VAL A 282 -19.04 28.23 34.63
C VAL A 282 -17.80 28.88 35.25
N VAL A 283 -16.88 29.38 34.43
CA VAL A 283 -15.67 30.09 34.91
C VAL A 283 -16.07 31.34 35.70
N ARG A 284 -16.98 32.17 35.18
CA ARG A 284 -17.46 33.38 35.87
C ARG A 284 -18.21 33.06 37.17
N MET A 285 -18.98 31.99 37.20
CA MET A 285 -19.63 31.51 38.43
C MET A 285 -18.59 31.06 39.46
N ALA A 286 -17.53 30.36 39.04
CA ALA A 286 -16.45 29.96 39.94
C ALA A 286 -15.71 31.18 40.51
N GLU A 287 -15.38 32.17 39.68
CA GLU A 287 -14.77 33.44 40.13
C GLU A 287 -15.67 34.18 41.12
N ALA A 288 -16.98 34.29 40.84
CA ALA A 288 -17.93 34.93 41.74
C ALA A 288 -18.05 34.21 43.09
N CYS A 289 -18.01 32.87 43.10
CA CYS A 289 -18.00 32.08 44.34
C CYS A 289 -16.73 32.30 45.16
N VAL A 290 -15.55 32.41 44.53
CA VAL A 290 -14.29 32.70 45.22
C VAL A 290 -14.34 34.08 45.88
N VAL A 291 -14.78 35.10 45.15
CA VAL A 291 -14.93 36.46 45.69
C VAL A 291 -15.96 36.49 46.83
N ALA A 292 -17.08 35.79 46.70
CA ALA A 292 -18.08 35.71 47.78
C ALA A 292 -17.52 35.02 49.04
N LEU A 293 -16.65 34.01 48.87
CA LEU A 293 -15.99 33.35 50.00
C LEU A 293 -15.02 34.29 50.73
N GLU A 294 -14.28 35.12 50.00
CA GLU A 294 -13.36 36.12 50.57
C GLU A 294 -14.10 37.19 51.39
N TYR A 295 -15.36 37.50 51.07
CA TYR A 295 -16.16 38.46 51.85
C TYR A 295 -16.80 37.86 53.11
N ILE A 296 -16.83 36.53 53.25
CA ILE A 296 -17.44 35.83 54.40
C ILE A 296 -16.39 35.47 55.46
N MET A 297 -15.11 35.37 55.10
CA MET A 297 -13.99 35.22 56.05
C MET A 297 -13.53 36.56 56.62
#